data_AF-A0A7G8V7V6-F1
#
_entry.id   AF-A0A7G8V7V6-F1
#
_cell.length_a   1.000
_cell.length_b   1.000
_cell.length_c   1.000
_cell.angle_alpha   90.00
_cell.angle_beta   90.00
_cell.angle_gamma   90.00
#
_symmetry.space_group_name_H-M   'P 1'
#
loop_
_entity.id
_entity.type
_entity.pdbx_description
1 polymer ?
#
loop_
_entity_poly.entity_id
_entity_poly.type
_entity_poly.pdbx_seq_one_letter_code
_entity_poly.pdbx_strand_id
1 'polypeptide(L)'
;MIYPLLDWFFTLLHLVIVGFNLFGWIWPSTRKLHLIVVTLTLGCWLVLGIWYGIGYCPITDWQWQIKEKLGETNLPASFVKYYADKISGKNISGSLVDTITGVSFAAAILMTVYINFIQGKKKS
;
A
#
# COMPACT_ATOMS: atom_id res chain seq x y z
N MET A 1 -22.56 -14.34 -6.09
CA MET A 1 -22.84 -12.89 -6.26
C MET A 1 -22.17 -11.98 -5.21
N ILE A 2 -21.59 -12.49 -4.11
CA ILE A 2 -20.96 -11.63 -3.07
C ILE A 2 -19.46 -11.34 -3.30
N TYR A 3 -18.74 -12.28 -3.91
CA TYR A 3 -17.29 -12.19 -4.12
C TYR A 3 -16.82 -11.04 -5.03
N PRO A 4 -17.50 -10.69 -6.14
CA PRO A 4 -17.07 -9.55 -6.98
C PRO A 4 -17.19 -8.20 -6.27
N LEU A 5 -18.21 -8.05 -5.42
CA LEU A 5 -18.43 -6.84 -4.64
C LEU A 5 -17.33 -6.68 -3.58
N LEU A 6 -16.91 -7.80 -2.99
CA LEU A 6 -15.83 -7.86 -2.02
C LEU A 6 -14.46 -7.56 -2.68
N ASP A 7 -14.20 -8.08 -3.88
CA ASP A 7 -13.00 -7.74 -4.67
C ASP A 7 -12.92 -6.24 -4.99
N TRP A 8 -14.05 -5.63 -5.41
CA TRP A 8 -14.12 -4.19 -5.66
C TRP A 8 -13.91 -3.37 -4.38
N PHE A 9 -14.53 -3.79 -3.27
CA PHE A 9 -14.34 -3.14 -1.98
C PHE A 9 -12.89 -3.18 -1.51
N PHE A 10 -12.22 -4.33 -1.60
CA PHE A 10 -10.81 -4.45 -1.23
C PHE A 10 -9.88 -3.64 -2.12
N THR A 11 -10.15 -3.62 -3.43
CA THR A 11 -9.44 -2.77 -4.38
C THR A 11 -9.55 -1.30 -4.00
N LEU A 12 -10.77 -0.83 -3.74
CA LEU A 12 -11.02 0.57 -3.37
C LEU A 12 -10.35 0.90 -2.04
N LEU A 13 -10.50 0.04 -1.03
CA LEU A 13 -9.89 0.22 0.28
C LEU A 13 -8.37 0.30 0.17
N HIS A 14 -7.75 -0.59 -0.60
CA HIS A 14 -6.31 -0.61 -0.82
C HIS A 14 -5.84 0.67 -1.53
N LEU A 15 -6.56 1.12 -2.56
CA LEU A 15 -6.23 2.34 -3.30
C LEU A 15 -6.36 3.58 -2.41
N VAL A 16 -7.39 3.63 -1.56
CA VAL A 16 -7.56 4.70 -0.56
C VAL A 16 -6.41 4.71 0.44
N ILE A 17 -5.96 3.54 0.94
CA ILE A 17 -4.83 3.46 1.88
C ILE A 17 -3.53 3.93 1.21
N VAL A 18 -3.25 3.48 -0.02
CA VAL A 18 -2.06 3.89 -0.78
C VAL A 18 -2.10 5.39 -1.09
N GLY A 19 -3.22 5.90 -1.57
CA GLY A 19 -3.42 7.32 -1.83
C GLY A 19 -3.30 8.16 -0.56
N PHE A 20 -3.85 7.69 0.55
CA PHE A 20 -3.72 8.36 1.83
C PHE A 20 -2.28 8.33 2.34
N ASN A 21 -1.54 7.22 2.18
CA ASN A 21 -0.11 7.18 2.50
C ASN A 21 0.72 8.13 1.64
N LEU A 22 0.39 8.30 0.35
CA LEU A 22 1.11 9.18 -0.57
C LEU A 22 0.78 10.67 -0.41
N PHE A 23 -0.48 11.02 -0.11
CA PHE A 23 -0.96 12.40 -0.11
C PHE A 23 -1.48 12.91 1.25
N GLY A 24 -1.67 12.01 2.23
CA GLY A 24 -2.25 12.34 3.53
C GLY A 24 -1.40 13.28 4.40
N TRP A 25 -0.13 13.48 4.05
CA TRP A 25 0.76 14.46 4.69
C TRP A 25 0.47 15.91 4.27
N ILE A 26 -0.21 16.13 3.13
CA ILE A 26 -0.49 17.47 2.59
C ILE A 26 -1.41 18.26 3.53
N TRP A 27 -2.47 17.62 4.06
CA TRP A 27 -3.45 18.32 4.88
C TRP A 27 -3.02 18.36 6.36
N PRO A 28 -2.98 19.54 7.02
CA PRO A 28 -2.54 19.65 8.41
C PRO A 28 -3.42 18.89 9.41
N SER A 29 -4.73 18.80 9.14
CA SER A 29 -5.68 18.03 9.97
C SER A 29 -5.43 16.52 9.90
N THR A 30 -5.04 15.99 8.73
CA THR A 30 -4.82 14.55 8.52
C THR A 30 -3.43 14.09 8.91
N ARG A 31 -2.48 14.98 9.26
CA ARG A 31 -1.08 14.60 9.62
C ARG A 31 -0.99 13.57 10.74
N LYS A 32 -1.82 13.67 11.78
CA LYS A 32 -1.84 12.69 12.88
C LYS A 32 -2.37 11.34 12.42
N LEU A 33 -3.44 11.33 11.63
CA LEU A 33 -3.98 10.10 11.04
C LEU A 33 -2.99 9.48 10.05
N HIS A 34 -2.34 10.31 9.23
CA HIS A 34 -1.31 9.89 8.29
C HIS A 34 -0.15 9.18 9.00
N LEU A 35 0.34 9.74 10.11
CA LEU A 35 1.34 9.09 10.95
C LEU A 35 0.89 7.71 11.43
N ILE A 36 -0.35 7.59 11.92
CA ILE A 36 -0.88 6.30 12.39
C ILE A 36 -0.93 5.29 11.25
N VAL A 37 -1.47 5.69 10.09
CA VAL A 37 -1.60 4.81 8.92
C VAL A 37 -0.23 4.41 8.35
N VAL A 38 0.71 5.35 8.23
CA VAL A 38 2.10 5.08 7.84
C VAL A 38 2.76 4.13 8.82
N THR A 39 2.59 4.33 10.13
CA THR A 39 3.23 3.47 11.14
C THR A 39 2.64 2.06 11.10
N LEU A 40 1.33 1.93 10.96
CA LEU A 40 0.67 0.62 10.79
C LEU A 40 1.13 -0.07 9.50
N THR A 41 1.21 0.68 8.40
CA THR A 41 1.67 0.15 7.10
C THR A 41 3.12 -0.31 7.19
N LEU A 42 3.99 0.50 7.81
CA LEU A 42 5.39 0.16 8.07
C LEU A 42 5.51 -1.06 8.99
N GLY A 43 4.69 -1.14 10.03
CA GLY A 43 4.62 -2.31 10.92
C GLY A 43 4.24 -3.57 10.16
N CYS A 44 3.21 -3.52 9.32
CA CYS A 44 2.84 -4.62 8.44
C CYS A 44 4.00 -5.02 7.51
N TRP A 45 4.69 -4.06 6.91
CA TRP A 45 5.82 -4.34 6.03
C TRP A 45 7.06 -4.88 6.76
N LEU A 46 7.37 -4.40 7.96
CA LEU A 46 8.51 -4.89 8.73
C LEU A 46 8.23 -6.26 9.34
N VAL A 47 7.01 -6.51 9.82
CA VAL A 47 6.65 -7.80 10.43
C VAL A 47 6.37 -8.84 9.35
N LEU A 48 5.47 -8.54 8.42
CA LEU A 48 5.04 -9.49 7.39
C LEU A 48 5.96 -9.48 6.17
N GLY A 49 6.61 -8.36 5.85
CA GLY A 49 7.52 -8.31 4.71
C GLY A 49 8.83 -9.07 4.90
N ILE A 50 9.19 -9.47 6.13
CA ILE A 50 10.26 -10.46 6.37
C ILE A 50 9.89 -11.82 5.76
N TRP A 51 8.60 -12.18 5.74
CA TRP A 51 8.10 -13.47 5.28
C TRP A 51 7.59 -13.41 3.83
N TYR A 52 6.89 -12.33 3.50
CA TYR A 52 6.13 -12.18 2.25
C TYR A 52 6.73 -11.16 1.27
N GLY A 53 7.76 -10.42 1.67
CA GLY A 53 8.45 -9.42 0.85
C GLY A 53 8.09 -7.96 1.14
N ILE A 54 8.98 -7.05 0.71
CA ILE A 54 8.78 -5.60 0.81
C ILE A 54 7.57 -5.23 -0.05
N GLY A 55 6.57 -4.54 0.52
CA GLY A 55 5.33 -4.27 -0.22
C GLY A 55 4.11 -4.97 0.33
N TYR A 56 4.29 -5.99 1.18
CA TYR A 56 3.20 -6.87 1.54
C TYR A 56 2.09 -6.18 2.35
N CYS A 57 0.86 -6.41 1.93
CA CYS A 57 -0.34 -5.92 2.61
C CYS A 57 -1.29 -7.10 2.87
N PRO A 58 -1.72 -7.33 4.13
CA PRO A 58 -2.66 -8.41 4.45
C PRO A 58 -4.02 -8.26 3.74
N ILE A 59 -4.39 -7.03 3.35
CA ILE A 59 -5.60 -6.77 2.57
C ILE A 59 -5.52 -7.41 1.18
N THR A 60 -4.34 -7.39 0.55
CA THR A 60 -4.12 -8.06 -0.74
C THR A 60 -4.26 -9.56 -0.61
N ASP A 61 -3.79 -10.12 0.50
CA ASP A 61 -3.88 -11.57 0.75
C ASP A 61 -5.33 -12.02 0.92
N TRP A 62 -6.15 -11.25 1.64
CA TRP A 62 -7.60 -11.48 1.69
C TRP A 62 -8.26 -11.31 0.34
N GLN A 63 -7.85 -10.31 -0.45
CA GLN A 63 -8.34 -10.13 -1.80
C GLN A 63 -8.00 -11.33 -2.69
N TRP A 64 -6.81 -11.92 -2.54
CA TRP A 64 -6.40 -13.11 -3.28
C TRP A 64 -7.20 -14.33 -2.91
N GLN A 65 -7.49 -14.57 -1.63
CA GLN A 65 -8.39 -15.66 -1.22
C GLN A 65 -9.77 -15.54 -1.87
N ILE A 66 -10.26 -14.32 -2.09
CA ILE A 66 -11.54 -14.07 -2.77
C ILE A 66 -11.42 -14.32 -4.27
N LYS A 67 -10.32 -13.89 -4.90
CA LYS A 67 -10.05 -14.12 -6.32
C LYS A 67 -9.82 -15.59 -6.65
N GLU A 68 -9.14 -16.34 -5.77
CA GLU A 68 -9.01 -17.79 -5.90
C GLU A 68 -10.38 -18.48 -5.84
N LYS A 69 -11.27 -18.04 -4.94
CA LYS A 69 -12.67 -18.52 -4.90
C LYS A 69 -13.49 -18.13 -6.14
N LEU A 70 -13.08 -17.09 -6.86
CA LEU A 70 -13.64 -16.69 -8.16
C LEU A 70 -13.02 -17.46 -9.35
N GLY A 71 -12.00 -18.30 -9.10
CA GLY A 71 -11.34 -19.11 -10.11
C GLY A 71 -10.13 -18.43 -10.78
N GLU A 72 -9.68 -17.27 -10.29
CA GLU A 72 -8.41 -16.67 -10.76
C GLU A 72 -7.23 -17.44 -10.14
N THR A 73 -6.27 -17.82 -10.98
CA THR A 73 -5.03 -18.52 -10.59
C THR A 73 -3.81 -17.76 -11.10
N ASN A 74 -2.63 -17.99 -10.50
CA ASN A 74 -1.38 -17.23 -10.77
C ASN A 74 -1.43 -15.76 -10.33
N LEU A 75 -2.00 -15.50 -9.15
CA LEU A 75 -2.01 -14.15 -8.56
C LEU A 75 -0.59 -13.81 -8.05
N PRO A 76 -0.03 -12.64 -8.42
CA PRO A 76 1.28 -12.23 -7.93
C PRO A 76 1.19 -11.77 -6.48
N ALA A 77 2.27 -11.92 -5.71
CA ALA A 77 2.31 -11.53 -4.29
C ALA A 77 2.01 -10.03 -4.04
N SER A 78 2.22 -9.16 -5.03
CA SER A 78 2.07 -7.72 -4.91
C SER A 78 0.86 -7.22 -5.71
N PHE A 79 -0.05 -6.50 -5.04
CA PHE A 79 -1.23 -5.87 -5.66
C PHE A 79 -0.83 -4.92 -6.80
N VAL A 80 0.23 -4.14 -6.57
CA VAL A 80 0.75 -3.20 -7.56
C VAL A 80 1.25 -3.95 -8.79
N LYS A 81 1.89 -5.13 -8.61
CA LYS A 81 2.29 -5.99 -9.73
C LYS A 81 1.08 -6.52 -10.48
N TYR A 82 0.05 -7.00 -9.79
CA TYR A 82 -1.17 -7.50 -10.44
C TYR A 82 -1.79 -6.43 -11.36
N TYR A 83 -1.98 -5.22 -10.85
CA TYR A 83 -2.54 -4.13 -11.65
C TYR A 83 -1.57 -3.61 -12.71
N ALA A 84 -0.27 -3.55 -12.43
CA ALA A 84 0.73 -3.12 -13.40
C ALA A 84 0.83 -4.11 -14.57
N ASP A 85 0.83 -5.42 -14.31
CA ASP A 85 0.84 -6.45 -15.34
C ASP A 85 -0.46 -6.41 -16.16
N LYS A 86 -1.61 -6.20 -15.49
CA LYS A 86 -2.93 -6.11 -16.14
C LYS A 86 -3.08 -4.87 -17.03
N ILE A 87 -2.53 -3.72 -16.62
CA ILE A 87 -2.58 -2.47 -17.38
C ILE A 87 -1.53 -2.47 -18.50
N SER A 88 -0.31 -2.94 -18.22
CA SER A 88 0.81 -2.93 -19.17
C SER A 88 0.73 -4.10 -20.17
N GLY A 89 0.01 -5.17 -19.84
CA GLY A 89 -0.04 -6.40 -20.64
C GLY A 89 1.29 -7.15 -20.66
N LYS A 90 2.24 -6.80 -19.78
CA LYS A 90 3.60 -7.33 -19.70
C LYS A 90 3.87 -7.85 -18.30
N ASN A 91 4.66 -8.92 -18.19
CA ASN A 91 5.07 -9.47 -16.89
C ASN A 91 6.21 -8.60 -16.32
N ILE A 92 5.87 -7.55 -15.58
CA ILE A 92 6.84 -6.68 -14.92
C ILE A 92 7.45 -7.46 -13.75
N SER A 93 8.78 -7.45 -13.61
CA SER A 93 9.43 -8.16 -12.51
C SER A 93 8.91 -7.67 -11.15
N GLY A 94 8.44 -8.58 -10.29
CA GLY A 94 7.90 -8.23 -8.97
C GLY A 94 8.88 -7.44 -8.13
N SER A 95 10.16 -7.81 -8.16
CA SER A 95 11.21 -7.08 -7.45
C SER A 95 11.31 -5.59 -7.84
N LEU A 96 11.10 -5.22 -9.11
CA LEU A 96 11.07 -3.80 -9.51
C LEU A 96 9.86 -3.08 -8.91
N VAL A 97 8.68 -3.70 -8.97
CA VAL A 97 7.45 -3.11 -8.44
C VAL A 97 7.55 -2.94 -6.93
N ASP A 98 8.07 -3.95 -6.24
CA ASP A 98 8.27 -3.94 -4.78
C ASP A 98 9.30 -2.88 -4.38
N THR A 99 10.38 -2.73 -5.15
CA THR A 99 11.38 -1.68 -4.96
C THR A 99 10.77 -0.28 -5.13
N ILE A 100 10.01 -0.05 -6.21
CA ILE A 100 9.36 1.25 -6.46
C ILE A 100 8.35 1.58 -5.36
N THR A 101 7.56 0.59 -4.94
CA THR A 101 6.58 0.75 -3.87
C THR A 101 7.30 1.10 -2.56
N GLY A 102 8.39 0.40 -2.25
CA GLY A 102 9.19 0.66 -1.05
C GLY A 102 9.89 2.02 -1.06
N VAL A 103 10.46 2.44 -2.19
CA VAL A 103 11.06 3.78 -2.32
C VAL A 103 10.01 4.88 -2.17
N SER A 104 8.84 4.70 -2.79
CA SER A 104 7.73 5.65 -2.70
C SER A 104 7.20 5.77 -1.27
N PHE A 105 7.10 4.64 -0.56
CA PHE A 105 6.68 4.61 0.83
C PHE A 105 7.73 5.20 1.77
N ALA A 106 9.02 4.92 1.55
CA ALA A 106 10.12 5.53 2.29
C ALA A 106 10.12 7.06 2.11
N ALA A 107 9.91 7.55 0.89
CA ALA A 107 9.76 8.98 0.63
C ALA A 107 8.57 9.58 1.39
N ALA A 108 7.42 8.89 1.43
CA ALA A 108 6.27 9.33 2.21
C ALA A 108 6.59 9.43 3.72
N ILE A 109 7.30 8.46 4.30
CA ILE A 109 7.74 8.50 5.70
C ILE A 109 8.64 9.70 5.95
N LEU A 110 9.64 9.94 5.10
CA LEU A 110 10.55 11.08 5.21
C LEU A 110 9.77 12.40 5.19
N MET A 111 8.78 12.53 4.31
CA MET A 111 7.92 13.70 4.25
C MET A 111 7.09 13.88 5.52
N THR A 112 6.53 12.80 6.06
CA THR A 112 5.78 12.85 7.32
C THR A 112 6.67 13.29 8.48
N VAL A 113 7.88 12.73 8.60
CA VAL A 113 8.85 13.10 9.65
C VAL A 113 9.25 14.56 9.50
N TYR A 114 9.58 14.99 8.27
CA TYR A 114 9.94 16.38 7.98
C TYR A 114 8.81 17.35 8.39
N ILE A 115 7.58 17.06 8.01
CA ILE A 115 6.45 17.95 8.27
C ILE A 115 6.07 17.99 9.75
N ASN A 116 6.14 16.87 10.47
CA ASN A 116 5.79 16.84 11.89
C ASN A 116 6.88 17.47 12.75
N PHE A 117 8.15 17.16 12.50
CA PHE A 117 9.26 17.58 13.36
C PHE A 117 9.89 18.91 12.97
N ILE A 118 9.95 19.25 11.67
CA ILE A 118 10.64 20.47 11.18
C ILE A 118 9.66 21.63 10.99
N GLN A 119 8.48 21.39 10.40
CA GLN A 119 7.46 22.45 10.28
C GLN A 119 6.77 22.77 11.61
N GLY A 120 6.61 21.79 12.51
CA GLY A 120 6.04 22.01 13.85
C GLY A 120 6.86 22.98 14.71
N LYS A 121 8.19 22.96 14.57
CA LYS A 121 9.09 23.88 15.29
C LYS A 121 8.98 25.35 14.84
N LYS A 122 8.48 25.64 13.64
CA LYS A 122 8.31 27.02 13.16
C LYS A 122 7.09 27.75 13.75
N LYS A 123 6.25 27.06 14.53
CA LYS A 123 5.06 27.62 15.18
C LYS A 123 5.17 27.71 16.71
N SER A 124 6.34 27.40 17.29
CA SER A 124 6.61 27.60 18.72
C SER A 124 7.42 28.87 18.97
#